data_AF-A0A3N5NDQ7-F1
#
_entry.id   AF-A0A3N5NDQ7-F1
#
_cell.length_a   1.000
_cell.length_b   1.000
_cell.length_c   1.000
_cell.angle_alpha   90.00
_cell.angle_beta   90.00
_cell.angle_gamma   90.00
#
_symmetry.space_group_name_H-M   'P 1'
#
loop_
_entity.id
_entity.type
_entity.pdbx_description
1 polymer ?
#
loop_
_entity_poly.entity_id
_entity_poly.type
_entity_poly.pdbx_seq_one_letter_code
_entity_poly.pdbx_strand_id
1 'polypeptide(L)'
;MDTLHVATYNIHKGFSNFNRRMVVHELRDRLRQLGADLVFLQEVLGDHQRHAERIPNWPQEPQYEFLADAVWQDYAYGRNSVYDQGHHGNAVLSRYPIARWDNVDVSAHALESRGLLHCEIEIAGWRTPLHCVCVHLGLTARGRRQQLMALRRRIEQMVPLQAPLIVA
;
A
#
# COMPACT_ATOMS: atom_id res chain seq x y z
N MET A 1 9.57 16.99 -16.19
CA MET A 1 8.49 16.68 -15.23
C MET A 1 9.08 17.05 -13.90
N ASP A 2 8.64 18.19 -13.34
CA ASP A 2 9.46 18.92 -12.38
C ASP A 2 8.99 18.71 -10.94
N THR A 3 7.86 18.01 -10.75
CA THR A 3 7.28 17.72 -9.44
C THR A 3 6.55 16.38 -9.48
N LEU A 4 6.77 15.55 -8.47
CA LEU A 4 6.11 14.27 -8.26
C LEU A 4 5.15 14.40 -7.07
N HIS A 5 3.86 14.15 -7.27
CA HIS A 5 2.85 14.24 -6.21
C HIS A 5 2.63 12.87 -5.56
N VAL A 6 2.70 12.84 -4.23
CA VAL A 6 2.67 11.59 -3.47
C VAL A 6 1.67 11.71 -2.33
N ALA A 7 0.84 10.67 -2.15
CA ALA A 7 -0.09 10.56 -1.04
C ALA A 7 0.13 9.25 -0.27
N THR A 8 -0.05 9.27 1.05
CA THR A 8 -0.11 8.06 1.88
C THR A 8 -1.36 8.10 2.75
N TYR A 9 -2.07 6.97 2.84
CA TYR A 9 -3.31 6.91 3.59
C TYR A 9 -3.63 5.50 4.10
N ASN A 10 -3.92 5.40 5.41
CA ASN A 10 -4.49 4.19 5.98
C ASN A 10 -6.01 4.22 5.74
N ILE A 11 -6.50 3.28 4.95
CA ILE A 11 -7.89 3.28 4.48
C ILE A 11 -8.85 2.53 5.40
N HIS A 12 -8.36 1.98 6.51
CA HIS A 12 -9.15 1.22 7.48
C HIS A 12 -10.08 0.19 6.82
N LYS A 13 -9.54 -0.60 5.88
CA LYS A 13 -10.28 -1.63 5.13
C LYS A 13 -11.44 -1.08 4.30
N GLY A 14 -11.45 0.21 3.99
CA GLY A 14 -12.52 0.88 3.25
C GLY A 14 -13.74 1.21 4.11
N PHE A 15 -13.59 1.30 5.44
CA PHE A 15 -14.67 1.64 6.37
C PHE A 15 -14.43 2.99 7.06
N SER A 16 -15.52 3.65 7.44
CA SER A 16 -15.47 4.80 8.34
C SER A 16 -14.91 4.40 9.70
N ASN A 17 -14.49 5.38 10.50
CA ASN A 17 -14.15 5.19 11.91
C ASN A 17 -15.20 4.31 12.62
N PHE A 18 -14.71 3.39 13.46
CA PHE A 18 -15.51 2.36 14.15
C PHE A 18 -16.17 1.30 13.25
N ASN A 19 -15.72 1.13 12.00
CA ASN A 19 -16.18 0.09 11.05
C ASN A 19 -17.69 0.11 10.77
N ARG A 20 -18.34 1.29 10.88
CA ARG A 20 -19.80 1.39 10.83
C ARG A 20 -20.38 1.45 9.42
N ARG A 21 -19.65 2.07 8.47
CA ARG A 21 -20.11 2.27 7.10
C ARG A 21 -18.98 2.00 6.12
N MET A 22 -19.27 1.29 5.03
CA MET A 22 -18.35 1.16 3.92
C MET A 22 -18.28 2.48 3.14
N VAL A 23 -17.06 2.99 2.94
CA VAL A 23 -16.76 4.29 2.30
C VAL A 23 -15.80 4.16 1.12
N VAL A 24 -15.53 2.93 0.65
CA VAL A 24 -14.54 2.67 -0.41
C VAL A 24 -14.82 3.46 -1.71
N HIS A 25 -16.09 3.67 -2.06
CA HIS A 25 -16.49 4.50 -3.20
C HIS A 25 -16.15 5.98 -2.99
N GLU A 26 -16.51 6.53 -1.83
CA GLU A 26 -16.19 7.91 -1.46
C GLU A 26 -14.67 8.12 -1.40
N LEU A 27 -13.95 7.14 -0.84
CA LEU A 27 -12.49 7.13 -0.78
C LEU A 27 -11.87 7.20 -2.18
N ARG A 28 -12.38 6.40 -3.13
CA ARG A 28 -11.91 6.42 -4.52
C ARG A 28 -12.03 7.81 -5.12
N ASP A 29 -13.19 8.44 -4.98
CA ASP A 29 -13.44 9.77 -5.51
C ASP A 29 -12.53 10.83 -4.87
N ARG A 30 -12.25 10.71 -3.57
CA ARG A 30 -11.32 11.60 -2.85
C ARG A 30 -9.87 11.42 -3.29
N LEU A 31 -9.40 10.17 -3.43
CA LEU A 31 -8.04 9.89 -3.88
C LEU A 31 -7.78 10.51 -5.27
N ARG A 32 -8.76 10.49 -6.17
CA ARG A 32 -8.65 11.13 -7.50
C ARG A 32 -8.46 12.63 -7.43
N GLN A 33 -9.17 13.29 -6.51
CA GLN A 33 -9.10 14.73 -6.32
C GLN A 33 -7.73 15.20 -5.81
N LEU A 34 -6.93 14.31 -5.20
CA LEU A 34 -5.58 14.65 -4.75
C LEU A 34 -4.61 14.91 -5.91
N GLY A 35 -4.90 14.39 -7.12
CA GLY A 35 -4.01 14.52 -8.26
C GLY A 35 -2.65 13.82 -8.08
N ALA A 36 -2.55 12.90 -7.12
CA ALA A 36 -1.31 12.20 -6.78
C ALA A 36 -0.85 11.27 -7.92
N ASP A 37 0.45 11.27 -8.18
CA ASP A 37 1.07 10.38 -9.15
C ASP A 37 1.34 8.99 -8.55
N LEU A 38 1.66 8.97 -7.25
CA LEU A 38 1.86 7.76 -6.45
C LEU A 38 1.00 7.80 -5.18
N VAL A 39 0.35 6.68 -4.87
CA VAL A 39 -0.47 6.53 -3.66
C VAL A 39 -0.05 5.30 -2.88
N PHE A 40 0.26 5.49 -1.60
CA PHE A 40 0.63 4.45 -0.64
C PHE A 40 -0.57 4.19 0.27
N LEU A 41 -1.09 2.97 0.27
CA LEU A 41 -2.30 2.61 1.02
C LEU A 41 -2.01 1.53 2.04
N GLN A 42 -2.48 1.72 3.28
CA GLN A 42 -2.40 0.72 4.34
C GLN A 42 -3.79 0.19 4.71
N GLU A 43 -3.82 -1.04 5.24
CA GLU A 43 -5.07 -1.77 5.59
C GLU A 43 -5.99 -2.02 4.39
N VAL A 44 -5.43 -2.26 3.21
CA VAL A 44 -6.17 -2.55 1.99
C VAL A 44 -6.66 -4.00 1.99
N LEU A 45 -7.97 -4.21 1.83
CA LEU A 45 -8.54 -5.56 1.66
C LEU A 45 -8.28 -6.07 0.24
N GLY A 46 -7.62 -7.22 0.14
CA GLY A 46 -7.43 -7.89 -1.14
C GLY A 46 -8.48 -8.95 -1.43
N ASP A 47 -9.04 -9.59 -0.40
CA ASP A 47 -10.20 -10.49 -0.49
C ASP A 47 -10.97 -10.47 0.84
N HIS A 48 -12.30 -10.60 0.79
CA HIS A 48 -13.14 -10.78 1.97
C HIS A 48 -14.52 -11.42 1.63
N GLN A 49 -14.58 -12.75 1.60
CA GLN A 49 -15.73 -13.52 1.12
C GLN A 49 -17.06 -13.25 1.86
N ARG A 50 -17.06 -13.08 3.21
CA ARG A 50 -18.31 -12.85 3.98
C ARG A 50 -18.96 -11.47 3.82
N HIS A 51 -18.21 -10.45 3.41
CA HIS A 51 -18.75 -9.09 3.34
C HIS A 51 -19.47 -8.84 2.02
N ALA A 52 -19.00 -9.47 0.94
CA ALA A 52 -19.64 -9.42 -0.37
C ALA A 52 -21.11 -9.84 -0.34
N GLU A 53 -21.48 -10.80 0.53
CA GLU A 53 -22.85 -11.30 0.65
C GLU A 53 -23.78 -10.38 1.48
N ARG A 54 -23.22 -9.49 2.31
CA ARG A 54 -23.99 -8.76 3.34
C ARG A 54 -23.98 -7.24 3.17
N ILE A 55 -23.03 -6.69 2.41
CA ILE A 55 -22.86 -5.25 2.23
C ILE A 55 -23.28 -4.84 0.81
N PRO A 56 -24.29 -3.98 0.65
CA PRO A 56 -24.65 -3.42 -0.65
C PRO A 56 -23.49 -2.67 -1.30
N ASN A 57 -23.33 -2.78 -2.62
CA ASN A 57 -22.28 -2.13 -3.42
C ASN A 57 -20.85 -2.53 -3.07
N TRP A 58 -20.63 -3.76 -2.58
CA TRP A 58 -19.29 -4.31 -2.41
C TRP A 58 -18.56 -4.38 -3.76
N PRO A 59 -17.30 -3.92 -3.87
CA PRO A 59 -16.52 -4.06 -5.11
C PRO A 59 -16.33 -5.54 -5.48
N GLN A 60 -16.52 -5.87 -6.76
CA GLN A 60 -16.29 -7.23 -7.25
C GLN A 60 -14.79 -7.56 -7.39
N GLU A 61 -13.98 -6.54 -7.62
CA GLU A 61 -12.53 -6.61 -7.70
C GLU A 61 -11.89 -6.35 -6.32
N PRO A 62 -10.64 -6.79 -6.09
CA PRO A 62 -9.86 -6.41 -4.91
C PRO A 62 -9.82 -4.88 -4.71
N GLN A 63 -9.78 -4.40 -3.45
CA GLN A 63 -9.90 -2.95 -3.19
C GLN A 63 -8.81 -2.14 -3.90
N TYR A 64 -7.59 -2.65 -4.02
CA TYR A 64 -6.51 -1.90 -4.69
C TYR A 64 -6.79 -1.71 -6.18
N GLU A 65 -7.37 -2.68 -6.89
CA GLU A 65 -7.75 -2.56 -8.31
C GLU A 65 -8.92 -1.59 -8.46
N PHE A 66 -9.94 -1.76 -7.61
CA PHE A 66 -11.10 -0.86 -7.57
C PHE A 66 -10.72 0.60 -7.29
N LEU A 67 -9.74 0.83 -6.40
CA LEU A 67 -9.23 2.15 -6.06
C LEU A 67 -8.30 2.73 -7.14
N ALA A 68 -7.54 1.88 -7.84
CA ALA A 68 -6.70 2.28 -8.96
C ALA A 68 -7.55 2.84 -10.12
N ASP A 69 -8.56 2.05 -10.53
CA ASP A 69 -9.42 2.32 -11.68
C ASP A 69 -8.61 2.87 -12.89
N ALA A 70 -9.15 3.80 -13.65
CA ALA A 70 -8.49 4.40 -14.81
C ALA A 70 -7.37 5.42 -14.48
N VAL A 71 -7.13 5.75 -13.20
CA VAL A 71 -6.21 6.85 -12.83
C VAL A 71 -4.79 6.35 -12.63
N TRP A 72 -4.62 5.21 -11.96
CA TRP A 72 -3.32 4.59 -11.72
C TRP A 72 -3.24 3.31 -12.56
N GLN A 73 -2.40 3.33 -13.59
CA GLN A 73 -2.32 2.27 -14.60
C GLN A 73 -1.60 1.02 -14.08
N ASP A 74 -0.84 1.16 -13.00
CA ASP A 74 -0.09 0.07 -12.40
C ASP A 74 -0.23 0.09 -10.88
N TYR A 75 -0.16 -1.09 -10.26
CA TYR A 75 -0.36 -1.26 -8.83
C TYR A 75 0.35 -2.51 -8.30
N ALA A 76 0.78 -2.44 -7.04
CA ALA A 76 1.35 -3.56 -6.31
C ALA A 76 0.60 -3.78 -5.00
N TYR A 77 0.44 -5.03 -4.60
CA TYR A 77 -0.26 -5.41 -3.37
C TYR A 77 0.55 -6.42 -2.54
N GLY A 78 0.90 -6.02 -1.31
CA GLY A 78 1.61 -6.85 -0.34
C GLY A 78 0.67 -7.35 0.75
N ARG A 79 0.38 -8.65 0.76
CA ARG A 79 -0.42 -9.30 1.81
C ARG A 79 0.35 -9.30 3.13
N ASN A 80 -0.23 -8.72 4.19
CA ASN A 80 0.40 -8.68 5.50
C ASN A 80 -0.31 -9.58 6.50
N SER A 81 -1.64 -9.53 6.57
CA SER A 81 -2.44 -10.31 7.50
C SER A 81 -3.40 -11.22 6.74
N VAL A 82 -3.27 -12.53 6.95
CA VAL A 82 -4.09 -13.58 6.33
C VAL A 82 -4.89 -14.27 7.42
N TYR A 83 -6.19 -14.49 7.18
CA TYR A 83 -7.12 -15.19 8.06
C TYR A 83 -8.09 -16.01 7.20
N ASP A 84 -8.83 -16.94 7.81
CA ASP A 84 -9.67 -17.94 7.13
C ASP A 84 -10.65 -17.38 6.07
N GLN A 85 -10.93 -16.08 6.09
CA GLN A 85 -12.00 -15.44 5.31
C GLN A 85 -11.51 -14.23 4.50
N GLY A 86 -10.19 -14.03 4.39
CA GLY A 86 -9.63 -12.94 3.61
C GLY A 86 -8.25 -12.49 4.06
N HIS A 87 -7.81 -11.38 3.48
CA HIS A 87 -6.53 -10.78 3.84
C HIS A 87 -6.53 -9.26 3.65
N HIS A 88 -5.67 -8.59 4.42
CA HIS A 88 -5.35 -7.18 4.18
C HIS A 88 -3.84 -6.93 4.22
N GLY A 89 -3.45 -5.79 3.67
CA GLY A 89 -2.05 -5.41 3.60
C GLY A 89 -1.82 -4.01 3.07
N ASN A 90 -0.69 -3.82 2.42
CA ASN A 90 -0.30 -2.54 1.82
C ASN A 90 -0.53 -2.59 0.30
N ALA A 91 -0.84 -1.45 -0.29
CA ALA A 91 -0.86 -1.29 -1.75
C ALA A 91 -0.10 -0.04 -2.17
N VAL A 92 0.51 -0.08 -3.34
CA VAL A 92 1.04 1.11 -4.04
C VAL A 92 0.28 1.22 -5.35
N LEU A 93 -0.30 2.39 -5.62
CA LEU A 93 -0.93 2.74 -6.89
C LEU A 93 -0.05 3.76 -7.62
N SER A 94 0.20 3.54 -8.90
CA SER A 94 1.16 4.33 -9.68
C SER A 94 0.61 4.73 -11.05
N ARG A 95 0.85 5.99 -11.44
CA ARG A 95 0.64 6.45 -12.81
C ARG A 95 1.73 5.97 -13.77
N TYR A 96 2.83 5.46 -13.23
CA TYR A 96 4.00 5.00 -13.96
C TYR A 96 4.16 3.48 -13.80
N PRO A 97 4.84 2.80 -14.74
CA PRO A 97 5.09 1.37 -14.64
C PRO A 97 5.85 0.99 -13.36
N ILE A 98 5.39 -0.06 -12.70
CA ILE A 98 6.08 -0.73 -11.59
C ILE A 98 6.87 -1.88 -12.20
N ALA A 99 8.17 -1.67 -12.43
CA ALA A 99 9.04 -2.67 -13.05
C ALA A 99 9.25 -3.90 -12.17
N ARG A 100 9.28 -3.69 -10.85
CA ARG A 100 9.47 -4.76 -9.86
C ARG A 100 8.79 -4.40 -8.55
N TRP A 101 8.28 -5.41 -7.86
CA TRP A 101 7.89 -5.25 -6.46
C TRP A 101 8.07 -6.56 -5.68
N ASP A 102 8.22 -6.44 -4.37
CA ASP A 102 8.12 -7.54 -3.42
C ASP A 102 7.66 -7.05 -2.05
N ASN A 103 7.13 -7.98 -1.24
CA ASN A 103 6.65 -7.68 0.13
C ASN A 103 7.45 -8.50 1.14
N VAL A 104 8.06 -7.83 2.12
CA VAL A 104 8.83 -8.48 3.19
C VAL A 104 8.04 -8.47 4.48
N ASP A 105 7.78 -9.64 5.06
CA ASP A 105 7.20 -9.75 6.39
C ASP A 105 8.16 -9.21 7.46
N VAL A 106 7.68 -8.28 8.28
CA VAL A 106 8.39 -7.64 9.38
C VAL A 106 7.58 -7.67 10.69
N SER A 107 6.70 -8.66 10.81
CA SER A 107 5.89 -8.91 12.00
C SER A 107 6.76 -9.12 13.23
N ALA A 108 6.49 -8.36 14.30
CA ALA A 108 7.26 -8.47 15.54
C ALA A 108 6.83 -9.68 16.40
N HIS A 109 5.59 -10.14 16.24
CA HIS A 109 4.99 -11.28 16.94
C HIS A 109 3.70 -11.74 16.24
N ALA A 110 3.19 -12.92 16.62
CA ALA A 110 2.00 -13.53 15.99
C ALA A 110 0.72 -12.67 15.98
N LEU A 111 0.56 -11.76 16.95
CA LEU A 111 -0.59 -10.84 17.03
C LEU A 111 -0.43 -9.56 16.20
N GLU A 112 0.70 -9.34 15.53
CA GLU A 112 0.97 -8.13 14.76
C GLU A 112 1.59 -8.50 13.42
N SER A 113 0.73 -8.62 12.41
CA SER A 113 1.11 -8.80 11.01
C SER A 113 1.53 -7.47 10.38
N ARG A 114 2.78 -7.36 9.89
CA ARG A 114 3.31 -6.18 9.19
C ARG A 114 4.18 -6.57 8.00
N GLY A 115 4.18 -5.74 6.95
CA GLY A 115 5.05 -5.92 5.79
C GLY A 115 5.63 -4.62 5.26
N LEU A 116 6.71 -4.75 4.51
CA LEU A 116 7.36 -3.71 3.72
C LEU A 116 7.12 -4.01 2.25
N LEU A 117 6.17 -3.31 1.63
CA LEU A 117 5.91 -3.44 0.20
C LEU A 117 6.87 -2.51 -0.54
N HIS A 118 7.90 -3.07 -1.16
CA HIS A 118 8.93 -2.35 -1.90
C HIS A 118 8.63 -2.46 -3.40
N CYS A 119 8.51 -1.32 -4.08
CA CYS A 119 8.35 -1.20 -5.53
C CYS A 119 9.53 -0.44 -6.14
N GLU A 120 9.88 -0.79 -7.37
CA GLU A 120 10.76 -0.04 -8.27
C GLU A 120 9.89 0.52 -9.40
N ILE A 121 9.79 1.85 -9.46
CA ILE A 121 8.87 2.56 -10.35
C ILE A 121 9.66 3.33 -11.42
N GLU A 122 9.31 3.13 -12.69
CA GLU A 122 9.97 3.77 -13.83
C GLU A 122 9.38 5.16 -14.10
N ILE A 123 10.03 6.21 -13.56
CA ILE A 123 9.61 7.59 -13.81
C ILE A 123 10.14 8.07 -15.16
N ALA A 124 9.25 8.58 -16.01
CA ALA A 124 9.59 9.06 -17.34
C ALA A 124 10.71 10.13 -17.30
N GLY A 125 11.79 9.88 -18.02
CA GLY A 125 12.95 10.77 -18.11
C GLY A 125 13.96 10.66 -16.97
N TRP A 126 13.72 9.79 -15.98
CA TRP A 126 14.70 9.51 -14.93
C TRP A 126 15.68 8.41 -15.38
N ARG A 127 16.93 8.50 -14.94
CA ARG A 127 17.99 7.53 -15.30
C ARG A 127 17.95 6.25 -14.48
N THR A 128 17.37 6.32 -13.28
CA THR A 128 17.25 5.20 -12.36
C THR A 128 15.81 5.12 -11.86
N PRO A 129 15.29 3.91 -11.57
CA PRO A 129 13.97 3.75 -10.99
C PRO A 129 13.85 4.47 -9.65
N LEU A 130 12.64 4.92 -9.35
CA LEU A 130 12.26 5.39 -8.02
C LEU A 130 11.92 4.19 -7.15
N HIS A 131 12.64 4.02 -6.04
CA HIS A 131 12.29 3.04 -5.03
C HIS A 131 11.20 3.60 -4.12
N CYS A 132 10.13 2.82 -3.92
CA CYS A 132 9.00 3.18 -3.08
C CYS A 132 8.79 2.08 -2.05
N VAL A 133 8.71 2.40 -0.76
CA VAL A 133 8.45 1.41 0.29
C VAL A 133 7.21 1.83 1.09
N CYS A 134 6.12 1.09 0.90
CA CYS A 134 4.88 1.27 1.68
C CYS A 134 4.97 0.49 2.98
N VAL A 135 4.86 1.19 4.11
CA VAL A 135 4.98 0.63 5.46
C VAL A 135 3.78 1.00 6.31
N HIS A 136 3.40 0.10 7.22
CA HIS A 136 2.47 0.40 8.30
C HIS A 136 3.14 -0.11 9.56
N LEU A 137 3.61 0.74 10.47
CA LEU A 137 4.37 0.25 11.62
C LEU A 137 3.46 -0.26 12.75
N GLY A 138 4.04 -1.02 13.65
CA GLY A 138 3.41 -1.53 14.86
C GLY A 138 3.07 -0.43 15.86
N LEU A 139 2.15 -0.73 16.78
CA LEU A 139 1.73 0.22 17.81
C LEU A 139 2.71 0.27 18.99
N THR A 140 3.49 -0.79 19.20
CA THR A 140 4.47 -0.85 20.30
C THR A 140 5.81 -0.25 19.90
N ALA A 141 6.46 0.50 20.79
CA ALA A 141 7.77 1.09 20.52
C ALA A 141 8.85 0.03 20.20
N ARG A 142 8.79 -1.13 20.87
CA ARG A 142 9.69 -2.25 20.63
C ARG A 142 9.51 -2.85 19.23
N GLY A 143 8.25 -3.13 18.83
CA GLY A 143 7.94 -3.65 17.50
C GLY A 143 8.35 -2.67 16.40
N ARG A 144 8.05 -1.38 16.55
CA ARG A 144 8.50 -0.34 15.60
C ARG A 144 10.00 -0.31 15.43
N ARG A 145 10.77 -0.42 16.51
CA ARG A 145 12.24 -0.44 16.42
C ARG A 145 12.74 -1.64 15.60
N GLN A 146 12.16 -2.81 15.79
CA GLN A 146 12.51 -4.01 15.01
C GLN A 146 12.16 -3.83 13.53
N GLN A 147 10.97 -3.29 13.22
CA GLN A 147 10.52 -3.01 11.86
C GLN A 147 11.38 -1.95 11.17
N LEU A 148 11.77 -0.88 11.85
CA LEU A 148 12.68 0.14 11.31
C LEU A 148 14.07 -0.43 11.03
N MET A 149 14.57 -1.35 11.85
CA MET A 149 15.82 -2.05 11.57
C MET A 149 15.71 -3.01 10.39
N ALA A 150 14.54 -3.63 10.17
CA ALA A 150 14.29 -4.42 8.97
C ALA A 150 14.21 -3.54 7.72
N LEU A 151 13.51 -2.41 7.79
CA LEU A 151 13.44 -1.42 6.72
C LEU A 151 14.83 -0.90 6.34
N ARG A 152 15.64 -0.53 7.34
CA ARG A 152 17.02 -0.09 7.10
C ARG A 152 17.83 -1.15 6.35
N ARG A 153 17.82 -2.40 6.81
CA ARG A 153 18.54 -3.51 6.16
C ARG A 153 18.05 -3.72 4.72
N ARG A 154 16.74 -3.61 4.50
CA ARG A 154 16.13 -3.72 3.18
C ARG A 154 16.63 -2.62 2.24
N ILE A 155 16.66 -1.38 2.70
CA ILE A 155 17.19 -0.23 1.93
C ILE A 155 18.67 -0.46 1.59
N GLU A 156 19.49 -0.82 2.58
CA GLU A 156 20.93 -1.07 2.40
C GLU A 156 21.22 -2.18 1.38
N GLN A 157 20.33 -3.18 1.26
CA GLN A 157 20.49 -4.32 0.35
C GLN A 157 19.99 -4.04 -1.07
N MET A 158 18.93 -3.25 -1.22
CA MET A 158 18.14 -3.21 -2.46
C MET A 158 18.13 -1.85 -3.15
N VAL A 159 18.49 -0.77 -2.45
CA VAL A 159 18.44 0.60 -2.99
C VAL A 159 19.87 1.08 -3.25
N PRO A 160 20.27 1.29 -4.53
CA PRO A 160 21.55 1.89 -4.85
C PRO A 160 21.72 3.26 -4.17
N LEU A 161 22.94 3.61 -3.75
CA LEU A 161 23.22 4.78 -2.91
C LEU A 161 22.69 6.12 -3.49
N GLN A 162 22.64 6.25 -4.82
CA GLN A 162 22.18 7.46 -5.51
C GLN A 162 20.77 7.32 -6.10
N ALA A 163 20.11 6.18 -5.90
CA ALA A 163 18.75 5.99 -6.39
C ALA A 163 17.76 6.76 -5.51
N PRO A 164 16.75 7.41 -6.11
CA PRO A 164 15.73 8.11 -5.34
C PRO A 164 14.86 7.10 -4.58
N LEU A 165 14.48 7.47 -3.35
CA LEU A 165 13.71 6.63 -2.43
C LEU A 165 12.60 7.42 -1.74
N ILE A 166 11.42 6.84 -1.68
CA ILE A 166 10.29 7.28 -0.85
C ILE A 166 9.90 6.15 0.09
N VAL A 167 9.71 6.48 1.37
CA VAL A 167 9.13 5.57 2.37
C VAL A 167 7.88 6.25 2.92
N ALA A 168 6.74 5.56 2.88
CA ALA A 168 5.45 6.15 3.22
C ALA A 168 4.44 5.14 3.78
#